data_AF-A0A6P6HEU4-F1
#
_entry.id   AF-A0A6P6HEU4-F1
#
_cell.length_a   1.000
_cell.length_b   1.000
_cell.length_c   1.000
_cell.angle_alpha   90.00
_cell.angle_beta   90.00
_cell.angle_gamma   90.00
#
_symmetry.space_group_name_H-M   'P 1'
#
loop_
_entity.id
_entity.type
_entity.pdbx_description
1 polymer ?
#
loop_
_entity_poly.entity_id
_entity_poly.type
_entity_poly.pdbx_seq_one_letter_code
_entity_poly.pdbx_strand_id
1 'polypeptide(L)'
;MTSPPLRRRAMEAPPLPELLGCPGEMMAPLKQCVAWLDAYFHEPAALKDLPLPAIHHPVFQRDSFTRQVLWKLLKVVRLGETVSYRQLAALAGRPRAARAVGGAMRTNPLPILIPCHRVVCSSGAVGNYSAGRATKEWLLAHEGRLAEKPSCPGGSRGGGIPRPQPAGGTEDLWE
;
A
#
# COMPACT_ATOMS: atom_id res chain seq x y z
N MET A 1 -42.26 54.35 -11.04
CA MET A 1 -42.02 53.06 -11.73
C MET A 1 -41.33 52.13 -10.76
N THR A 2 -42.09 51.24 -10.10
CA THR A 2 -41.57 50.28 -9.11
C THR A 2 -41.46 48.91 -9.77
N SER A 3 -40.26 48.35 -9.84
CA SER A 3 -40.02 47.00 -10.37
C SER A 3 -40.59 45.93 -9.43
N PRO A 4 -41.21 44.85 -9.94
CA PRO A 4 -41.69 43.76 -9.10
C PRO A 4 -40.55 42.81 -8.70
N PRO A 5 -40.63 42.12 -7.54
CA PRO A 5 -39.57 41.21 -7.11
C PRO A 5 -39.62 39.88 -7.90
N LEU A 6 -38.44 39.41 -8.32
CA LEU A 6 -38.25 38.11 -8.96
C LEU A 6 -38.56 36.98 -7.95
N ARG A 7 -39.65 36.24 -8.19
CA ARG A 7 -39.92 34.99 -7.45
C ARG A 7 -38.87 33.95 -7.84
N ARG A 8 -37.99 33.57 -6.92
CA ARG A 8 -37.18 32.35 -7.05
C ARG A 8 -38.12 31.16 -7.02
N ARG A 9 -38.25 30.46 -8.16
CA ARG A 9 -38.90 29.16 -8.23
C ARG A 9 -37.99 28.19 -7.46
N ALA A 10 -38.50 27.60 -6.38
CA ALA A 10 -37.81 26.50 -5.71
C ALA A 10 -37.65 25.37 -6.74
N MET A 11 -36.42 25.08 -7.15
CA MET A 11 -36.12 23.84 -7.86
C MET A 11 -36.18 22.73 -6.82
N GLU A 12 -37.23 21.92 -6.92
CA GLU A 12 -37.36 20.70 -6.15
C GLU A 12 -36.22 19.76 -6.53
N ALA A 13 -35.42 19.37 -5.53
CA ALA A 13 -34.33 18.44 -5.73
C ALA A 13 -34.91 17.10 -6.21
N PRO A 14 -34.36 16.50 -7.28
CA PRO A 14 -34.89 15.24 -7.78
C PRO A 14 -34.78 14.17 -6.67
N PRO A 15 -35.79 13.29 -6.53
CA PRO A 15 -35.76 12.26 -5.51
C PRO A 15 -34.53 11.39 -5.70
N LEU A 16 -33.80 11.19 -4.60
CA LEU A 16 -32.67 10.25 -4.54
C LEU A 16 -33.17 8.88 -5.03
N PRO A 17 -32.50 8.26 -6.02
CA PRO A 17 -32.96 6.99 -6.55
C PRO A 17 -33.07 5.94 -5.44
N GLU A 18 -34.13 5.14 -5.47
CA GLU A 18 -34.37 3.93 -4.65
C GLU A 18 -33.33 2.81 -4.91
N LEU A 19 -32.06 3.18 -5.07
CA LEU A 19 -30.94 2.31 -5.44
C LEU A 19 -30.10 1.91 -4.23
N LEU A 20 -30.70 1.87 -3.04
CA LEU A 20 -30.05 1.33 -1.85
C LEU A 20 -30.56 -0.10 -1.68
N GLY A 21 -29.85 -1.06 -2.29
CA GLY A 21 -29.95 -2.46 -1.90
C GLY A 21 -29.75 -2.63 -0.39
N CYS A 22 -30.05 -3.81 0.14
CA CYS A 22 -30.00 -4.10 1.57
C CYS A 22 -28.78 -3.45 2.24
N PRO A 23 -28.94 -2.58 3.28
CA PRO A 23 -27.85 -1.80 3.85
C PRO A 23 -26.64 -2.62 4.28
N GLY A 24 -26.86 -3.89 4.62
CA GLY A 24 -25.82 -4.86 4.99
C GLY A 24 -24.80 -5.15 3.88
N GLU A 25 -25.22 -5.20 2.62
CA GLU A 25 -24.34 -5.56 1.49
C GLU A 25 -23.45 -4.37 1.06
N MET A 26 -24.01 -3.15 1.05
CA MET A 26 -23.27 -1.94 0.68
C MET A 26 -22.19 -1.57 1.70
N MET A 27 -22.37 -1.93 2.97
CA MET A 27 -21.40 -1.66 4.04
C MET A 27 -20.27 -2.69 4.13
N ALA A 28 -20.36 -3.82 3.41
CA ALA A 28 -19.39 -4.91 3.54
C ALA A 28 -17.94 -4.47 3.24
N PRO A 29 -17.63 -3.73 2.16
CA PRO A 29 -16.26 -3.27 1.90
C PRO A 29 -15.73 -2.33 2.97
N LEU A 30 -16.58 -1.51 3.58
CA LEU A 30 -16.17 -0.62 4.67
C LEU A 30 -15.83 -1.41 5.94
N LYS A 31 -16.68 -2.39 6.31
CA LYS A 31 -16.40 -3.28 7.46
C LYS A 31 -15.11 -4.06 7.26
N GLN A 32 -14.87 -4.57 6.06
CA GLN A 32 -13.63 -5.26 5.69
C GLN A 32 -12.42 -4.33 5.78
N CYS A 33 -12.53 -3.09 5.30
CA CYS A 33 -11.46 -2.10 5.40
C CYS A 33 -11.11 -1.77 6.85
N VAL A 34 -12.12 -1.59 7.72
CA VAL A 34 -11.92 -1.35 9.15
C VAL A 34 -11.21 -2.53 9.81
N ALA A 35 -11.71 -3.76 9.62
CA ALA A 35 -11.09 -4.96 10.16
C ALA A 35 -9.64 -5.15 9.67
N TRP A 36 -9.38 -4.85 8.40
CA TRP A 36 -8.05 -4.95 7.81
C TRP A 36 -7.08 -3.92 8.42
N LEU A 37 -7.51 -2.67 8.58
CA LEU A 37 -6.67 -1.63 9.19
C LEU A 37 -6.39 -1.90 10.66
N ASP A 38 -7.40 -2.37 11.40
CA ASP A 38 -7.25 -2.76 12.80
C ASP A 38 -6.19 -3.87 12.95
N ALA A 39 -6.31 -4.93 12.13
CA ALA A 39 -5.31 -6.00 12.08
C ALA A 39 -3.93 -5.49 11.65
N TYR A 40 -3.83 -4.57 10.69
CA TYR A 40 -2.55 -4.01 10.26
C TYR A 40 -1.78 -3.33 11.41
N PHE A 41 -2.48 -2.64 12.32
CA PHE A 41 -1.85 -1.96 13.44
C PHE A 41 -1.66 -2.84 14.67
N HIS A 42 -2.60 -3.75 14.94
CA HIS A 42 -2.67 -4.45 16.23
C HIS A 42 -2.39 -5.95 16.13
N GLU A 43 -2.79 -6.61 15.03
CA GLU A 43 -2.70 -8.06 14.85
C GLU A 43 -2.30 -8.45 13.42
N PRO A 44 -1.06 -8.15 12.99
CA PRO A 44 -0.63 -8.33 11.60
C PRO A 44 -0.62 -9.79 11.16
N ALA A 45 -0.56 -10.74 12.10
CA ALA A 45 -0.63 -12.17 11.81
C ALA A 45 -1.98 -12.58 11.20
N ALA A 46 -3.06 -11.83 11.49
CA ALA A 46 -4.41 -12.09 10.97
C ALA A 46 -4.62 -11.56 9.54
N LEU A 47 -3.76 -10.66 9.04
CA LEU A 47 -3.94 -10.02 7.72
C LEU A 47 -4.05 -11.01 6.55
N LYS A 48 -3.38 -12.16 6.66
CA LYS A 48 -3.38 -13.22 5.63
C LYS A 48 -4.74 -13.91 5.49
N ASP A 49 -5.55 -13.88 6.53
CA ASP A 49 -6.84 -14.57 6.63
C ASP A 49 -8.02 -13.60 6.41
N LEU A 50 -7.75 -12.29 6.38
CA LEU A 50 -8.77 -11.26 6.16
C LEU A 50 -9.04 -11.01 4.67
N PRO A 51 -10.31 -10.90 4.25
CA PRO A 51 -10.64 -10.53 2.89
C PRO A 51 -10.25 -9.06 2.62
N LEU A 52 -9.62 -8.81 1.48
CA LEU A 52 -9.44 -7.45 0.99
C LEU A 52 -10.80 -6.85 0.59
N PRO A 53 -11.07 -5.57 0.92
CA PRO A 53 -12.31 -4.92 0.53
C PRO A 53 -12.38 -4.76 -0.99
N ALA A 54 -13.58 -4.86 -1.55
CA ALA A 54 -13.81 -4.50 -2.94
C ALA A 54 -13.48 -3.01 -3.17
N ILE A 55 -12.69 -2.71 -4.20
CA ILE A 55 -12.22 -1.34 -4.50
C ILE A 55 -12.96 -0.80 -5.73
N HIS A 56 -13.74 0.27 -5.54
CA HIS A 56 -14.55 0.89 -6.61
C HIS A 56 -14.13 2.32 -7.00
N HIS A 57 -12.99 2.83 -6.50
CA HIS A 57 -12.54 4.18 -6.85
C HIS A 57 -12.28 4.31 -8.38
N PRO A 58 -12.60 5.46 -9.03
CA PRO A 58 -12.51 5.64 -10.48
C PRO A 58 -11.15 5.25 -11.11
N VAL A 59 -10.05 5.43 -10.38
CA VAL A 59 -8.70 5.03 -10.82
C VAL A 59 -8.58 3.52 -11.15
N PHE A 60 -9.45 2.68 -10.57
CA PHE A 60 -9.47 1.24 -10.80
C PHE A 60 -10.50 0.79 -11.84
N GLN A 61 -11.46 1.65 -12.21
CA GLN A 61 -12.53 1.32 -13.14
C GLN A 61 -12.09 1.26 -14.61
N ARG A 62 -10.97 1.92 -14.97
CA ARG A 62 -10.43 1.96 -16.33
C ARG A 62 -8.98 1.49 -16.37
N ASP A 63 -8.58 0.85 -17.47
CA ASP A 63 -7.19 0.45 -17.61
C ASP A 63 -6.28 1.67 -17.78
N SER A 64 -5.18 1.67 -17.03
CA SER A 64 -4.18 2.72 -17.04
C SER A 64 -2.90 2.20 -16.40
N PHE A 65 -1.77 2.85 -16.71
CA PHE A 65 -0.50 2.52 -16.05
C PHE A 65 -0.58 2.72 -14.52
N THR A 66 -1.26 3.78 -14.06
CA THR A 66 -1.52 4.02 -12.63
C THR A 66 -2.26 2.85 -12.00
N ARG A 67 -3.34 2.37 -12.63
CA ARG A 67 -4.09 1.20 -12.16
C ARG A 67 -3.18 -0.02 -12.04
N GLN A 68 -2.41 -0.32 -13.09
CA GLN A 68 -1.52 -1.49 -13.12
C GLN A 68 -0.46 -1.43 -12.02
N VAL A 69 0.16 -0.26 -11.81
CA VAL A 69 1.14 -0.02 -10.75
C VAL A 69 0.53 -0.27 -9.37
N LEU A 70 -0.64 0.31 -9.08
CA LEU A 70 -1.30 0.17 -7.78
C LEU A 70 -1.74 -1.28 -7.50
N TRP A 71 -2.27 -1.98 -8.52
CA TRP A 71 -2.61 -3.40 -8.38
C TRP A 71 -1.39 -4.30 -8.20
N LYS A 72 -0.29 -4.04 -8.92
CA LYS A 72 0.94 -4.80 -8.75
C LYS A 72 1.53 -4.59 -7.36
N LEU A 73 1.54 -3.34 -6.88
CA LEU A 73 1.98 -3.02 -5.53
C LEU A 73 1.16 -3.76 -4.47
N LEU A 74 -0.17 -3.72 -4.57
CA LEU A 74 -1.07 -4.41 -3.64
C LEU A 74 -0.87 -5.94 -3.62
N LYS A 75 -0.65 -6.56 -4.79
CA LYS A 75 -0.58 -8.02 -4.93
C LYS A 75 0.80 -8.61 -4.63
N VAL A 76 1.87 -7.87 -4.89
CA VAL A 76 3.24 -8.42 -4.90
C VAL A 76 4.02 -8.07 -3.63
N VAL A 77 3.86 -6.86 -3.10
CA VAL A 77 4.74 -6.37 -2.02
C VAL A 77 4.11 -6.63 -0.66
N ARG A 78 4.65 -7.59 0.08
CA ARG A 78 4.09 -8.05 1.36
C ARG A 78 4.48 -7.13 2.53
N LEU A 79 3.86 -7.36 3.69
CA LEU A 79 4.20 -6.68 4.94
C LEU A 79 5.69 -6.88 5.27
N GLY A 80 6.39 -5.80 5.61
CA GLY A 80 7.82 -5.82 5.92
C GLY A 80 8.74 -5.79 4.69
N GLU A 81 8.21 -5.98 3.49
CA GLU A 81 8.98 -5.90 2.25
C GLU A 81 8.99 -4.48 1.69
N THR A 82 10.03 -4.16 0.93
CA THR A 82 10.10 -2.91 0.16
C THR A 82 10.38 -3.19 -1.31
N VAL A 83 9.97 -2.26 -2.16
CA VAL A 83 10.23 -2.32 -3.61
C VAL A 83 10.75 -0.97 -4.09
N SER A 84 11.72 -0.97 -5.00
CA SER A 84 12.14 0.29 -5.62
C SER A 84 11.15 0.77 -6.69
N TYR A 85 11.10 2.08 -6.94
CA TYR A 85 10.33 2.64 -8.06
C TYR A 85 10.66 1.97 -9.41
N ARG A 86 11.92 1.61 -9.64
CA ARG A 86 12.37 0.93 -10.87
C ARG A 86 11.84 -0.50 -10.95
N GLN A 87 11.95 -1.26 -9.87
CA GLN A 87 11.42 -2.63 -9.80
C GLN A 87 9.90 -2.64 -10.01
N LEU A 88 9.17 -1.73 -9.35
CA LEU A 88 7.72 -1.64 -9.51
C LEU A 88 7.32 -1.22 -10.95
N ALA A 89 8.10 -0.35 -11.59
CA ALA A 89 7.89 0.00 -13.00
C ALA A 89 8.06 -1.22 -13.91
N ALA A 90 9.06 -2.06 -13.65
CA ALA A 90 9.26 -3.32 -14.38
C ALA A 90 8.13 -4.33 -14.13
N LEU A 91 7.67 -4.49 -12.88
CA LEU A 91 6.52 -5.34 -12.52
C LEU A 91 5.22 -4.88 -13.20
N ALA A 92 5.09 -3.58 -13.47
CA ALA A 92 3.98 -2.98 -14.21
C ALA A 92 4.22 -2.94 -15.74
N GLY A 93 5.22 -3.65 -16.25
CA GLY A 93 5.47 -3.82 -17.69
C GLY A 93 6.14 -2.63 -18.38
N ARG A 94 6.61 -1.61 -17.64
CA ARG A 94 7.32 -0.44 -18.20
C ARG A 94 8.59 -0.13 -17.40
N PRO A 95 9.70 -0.87 -17.60
CA PRO A 95 10.91 -0.76 -16.77
C PRO A 95 11.53 0.65 -16.69
N ARG A 96 11.33 1.48 -17.73
CA ARG A 96 11.85 2.86 -17.80
C ARG A 96 10.90 3.90 -17.18
N ALA A 97 9.78 3.50 -16.58
CA ALA A 97 8.72 4.40 -16.12
C ALA A 97 8.75 4.74 -14.61
N ALA A 98 9.92 4.70 -13.95
CA ALA A 98 10.05 4.94 -12.52
C ALA A 98 9.46 6.30 -12.07
N ARG A 99 9.64 7.37 -12.86
CA ARG A 99 9.04 8.68 -12.57
C ARG A 99 7.50 8.64 -12.59
N ALA A 100 6.91 7.89 -13.53
CA ALA A 100 5.47 7.72 -13.63
C ALA A 100 4.92 6.88 -12.46
N VAL A 101 5.68 5.90 -11.97
CA VAL A 101 5.35 5.18 -10.72
C VAL A 101 5.27 6.16 -9.55
N GLY A 102 6.25 7.08 -9.43
CA GLY A 102 6.20 8.13 -8.41
C GLY A 102 4.95 9.01 -8.50
N GLY A 103 4.47 9.31 -9.71
CA GLY A 103 3.18 9.97 -9.92
C GLY A 103 1.99 9.13 -9.46
N ALA A 104 1.95 7.85 -9.83
CA ALA A 104 0.90 6.91 -9.42
C ALA A 104 0.79 6.77 -7.89
N MET A 105 1.91 6.80 -7.17
CA MET A 105 1.92 6.75 -5.70
C MET A 105 1.20 7.94 -5.06
N ARG A 106 1.29 9.14 -5.65
CA ARG A 106 0.60 10.34 -5.13
C ARG A 106 -0.91 10.27 -5.32
N THR A 107 -1.38 9.53 -6.31
CA THR A 107 -2.79 9.38 -6.65
C THR A 107 -3.43 8.16 -6.00
N ASN A 108 -2.74 7.45 -5.12
CA ASN A 108 -3.29 6.29 -4.43
C ASN A 108 -4.45 6.72 -3.51
N PRO A 109 -5.70 6.32 -3.78
CA PRO A 109 -6.85 6.71 -2.98
C PRO A 109 -6.96 5.92 -1.66
N LEU A 110 -6.21 4.82 -1.52
CA LEU A 110 -6.26 3.93 -0.35
C LEU A 110 -4.83 3.69 0.18
N PRO A 111 -4.17 4.70 0.78
CA PRO A 111 -2.87 4.51 1.44
C PRO A 111 -2.93 3.42 2.51
N ILE A 112 -1.78 2.84 2.84
CA ILE A 112 -1.62 1.71 3.77
C ILE A 112 -2.18 0.41 3.20
N LEU A 113 -3.47 0.36 2.85
CA LEU A 113 -4.10 -0.81 2.20
C LEU A 113 -3.40 -1.14 0.88
N ILE A 114 -3.26 -0.13 0.01
CA ILE A 114 -2.32 -0.18 -1.11
C ILE A 114 -1.01 0.43 -0.59
N PRO A 115 0.05 -0.38 -0.41
CA PRO A 115 1.17 -0.02 0.46
C PRO A 115 2.20 0.89 -0.24
N CYS A 116 1.78 2.10 -0.64
CA CYS A 116 2.66 3.06 -1.32
C CYS A 116 3.83 3.55 -0.44
N HIS A 117 3.76 3.38 0.88
CA HIS A 117 4.87 3.61 1.80
C HIS A 117 6.02 2.60 1.64
N ARG A 118 5.76 1.40 1.09
CA ARG A 118 6.79 0.37 0.80
C ARG A 118 7.60 0.65 -0.47
N VAL A 119 7.22 1.67 -1.26
CA VAL A 119 7.94 2.03 -2.49
C VAL A 119 9.06 3.02 -2.19
N VAL A 120 10.31 2.61 -2.32
CA VAL A 120 11.51 3.37 -1.89
C VAL A 120 12.48 3.68 -3.04
N CYS A 121 13.51 4.49 -2.78
CA CYS A 121 14.58 4.74 -3.74
C CYS A 121 15.47 3.49 -3.89
N SER A 122 16.04 3.28 -5.08
CA SER A 122 16.98 2.16 -5.30
C SER A 122 18.28 2.29 -4.51
N SER A 123 18.58 3.47 -3.96
CA SER A 123 19.71 3.71 -3.06
C SER A 123 19.45 3.27 -1.62
N GLY A 124 18.24 2.79 -1.30
CA GLY A 124 17.81 2.50 0.07
C GLY A 124 17.21 3.72 0.81
N ALA A 125 17.28 4.91 0.23
CA ALA A 125 16.62 6.08 0.82
C ALA A 125 15.09 5.93 0.79
N VAL A 126 14.42 6.38 1.85
CA VAL A 126 12.96 6.26 2.03
C VAL A 126 12.17 6.94 0.90
N GLY A 127 12.65 8.09 0.40
CA GLY A 127 11.98 8.85 -0.65
C GLY A 127 10.72 9.58 -0.18
N ASN A 128 9.96 10.12 -1.13
CA ASN A 128 8.81 10.98 -0.83
C ASN A 128 7.54 10.17 -0.47
N TYR A 129 6.62 10.85 0.21
CA TYR A 129 5.31 10.31 0.59
C TYR A 129 4.24 11.41 0.60
N SER A 130 3.02 11.10 0.15
CA SER A 130 1.91 12.07 0.06
C SER A 130 1.50 12.60 1.44
N ALA A 131 1.55 11.77 2.48
CA ALA A 131 1.26 12.16 3.86
C ALA A 131 2.51 12.58 4.66
N GLY A 132 3.60 12.94 3.97
CA GLY A 132 4.84 13.40 4.60
C GLY A 132 5.84 12.29 4.93
N ARG A 133 7.13 12.65 4.96
CA ARG A 133 8.25 11.71 5.12
C ARG A 133 8.22 10.97 6.47
N ALA A 134 7.93 11.69 7.56
CA ALA A 134 7.86 11.12 8.90
C ALA A 134 6.83 9.97 8.99
N THR A 135 5.66 10.12 8.37
CA THR A 135 4.63 9.09 8.31
C THR A 135 5.13 7.82 7.60
N LYS A 136 5.88 7.98 6.51
CA LYS A 136 6.44 6.84 5.77
C LYS A 136 7.52 6.12 6.56
N GLU A 137 8.41 6.86 7.21
CA GLU A 137 9.44 6.30 8.10
C GLU A 137 8.81 5.54 9.26
N TRP A 138 7.77 6.11 9.87
CA TRP A 138 7.04 5.44 10.96
C TRP A 138 6.35 4.15 10.49
N LEU A 139 5.69 4.16 9.32
CA LEU A 139 5.04 2.96 8.77
C LEU A 139 6.05 1.86 8.44
N LEU A 140 7.19 2.21 7.84
CA LEU A 140 8.27 1.26 7.58
C LEU A 140 8.85 0.68 8.87
N ALA A 141 9.06 1.53 9.89
CA ALA A 141 9.53 1.08 11.20
C ALA A 141 8.49 0.20 11.93
N HIS A 142 7.19 0.51 11.78
CA HIS A 142 6.10 -0.33 12.27
C HIS A 142 6.19 -1.72 11.68
N GLU A 143 6.30 -1.84 10.36
CA GLU A 143 6.42 -3.13 9.69
C GLU A 143 7.74 -3.86 10.02
N GLY A 144 8.85 -3.14 10.18
CA GLY A 144 10.13 -3.72 10.60
C GLY A 144 10.06 -4.42 11.96
N ARG A 145 9.45 -3.78 12.96
CA ARG A 145 9.22 -4.40 14.29
C ARG A 145 8.33 -5.64 14.22
N LEU A 146 7.40 -5.68 13.25
CA LEU A 146 6.51 -6.81 13.06
C LEU A 146 7.21 -7.98 12.37
N ALA A 147 8.16 -7.72 11.46
CA ALA A 147 9.00 -8.74 10.84
C ALA A 147 10.02 -9.33 11.81
N GLU A 148 10.50 -8.54 12.79
CA GLU A 148 11.47 -8.96 13.79
C GLU A 148 10.88 -9.79 14.94
N LYS A 149 9.55 -9.75 15.18
CA LYS A 149 8.92 -10.54 16.25
C LYS A 149 9.19 -12.03 16.02
N PRO A 150 10.03 -12.69 16.82
CA PRO A 150 10.26 -14.11 16.68
C PRO A 150 8.99 -14.84 17.14
N SER A 151 8.55 -15.82 16.35
CA SER A 151 7.65 -16.87 16.85
C SER A 151 8.23 -17.41 18.16
N CYS A 152 7.41 -17.51 19.21
CA CYS A 152 7.80 -17.98 20.53
C CYS A 152 8.81 -19.14 20.48
N PRO A 153 9.97 -19.08 21.16
CA PRO A 153 10.83 -20.25 21.29
C PRO A 153 10.26 -21.16 22.38
N GLY A 154 9.33 -22.02 22.01
CA GLY A 154 8.93 -23.17 22.80
C GLY A 154 9.77 -24.39 22.44
N GLY A 155 10.79 -24.71 23.24
CA GLY A 155 11.22 -26.09 23.47
C GLY A 155 12.39 -26.68 22.64
N SER A 156 13.57 -26.63 23.27
CA SER A 156 14.66 -27.64 23.25
C SER A 156 15.66 -27.72 22.08
N ARG A 157 16.89 -27.30 22.45
CA ARG A 157 18.22 -27.93 22.26
C ARG A 157 18.54 -28.60 20.91
N GLY A 158 19.61 -28.09 20.28
CA GLY A 158 20.63 -28.94 19.68
C GLY A 158 21.15 -28.47 18.32
N GLY A 159 22.46 -28.20 18.26
CA GLY A 159 23.23 -28.24 17.01
C GLY A 159 23.60 -26.86 16.43
N GLY A 160 24.69 -26.29 16.93
CA GLY A 160 25.37 -25.19 16.24
C GLY A 160 25.95 -25.68 14.91
N ILE A 161 25.71 -24.92 13.84
CA ILE A 161 26.42 -25.07 12.57
C ILE A 161 27.67 -24.17 12.65
N PRO A 162 28.89 -24.69 12.43
CA PRO A 162 30.09 -23.89 12.55
C PRO A 162 30.22 -22.89 11.40
N ARG A 163 30.68 -21.68 11.73
CA ARG A 163 31.12 -20.67 10.74
C ARG A 163 32.32 -21.21 9.95
N PRO A 164 32.38 -21.07 8.62
CA PRO A 164 33.63 -21.24 7.90
C PRO A 164 34.57 -20.07 8.24
N GLN A 165 35.79 -20.42 8.64
CA GLN A 165 36.89 -19.46 8.79
C GLN A 165 37.36 -18.99 7.40
N PRO A 166 37.77 -17.72 7.23
CA PRO A 166 38.41 -17.29 6.00
C PRO A 166 39.84 -17.85 5.94
N ALA A 167 40.15 -18.56 4.84
CA ALA A 167 41.53 -18.87 4.50
C ALA A 167 42.25 -17.56 4.13
N GLY A 168 43.38 -17.29 4.78
CA GLY A 168 44.22 -16.14 4.51
C GLY A 168 45.05 -16.29 3.23
N GLY A 169 45.31 -15.14 2.60
CA GLY A 169 46.49 -14.79 1.81
C GLY A 169 46.60 -15.39 0.40
N THR A 170 46.59 -14.57 -0.65
CA THR A 170 47.76 -13.86 -1.22
C THR A 170 47.37 -13.14 -2.52
N GLU A 171 47.79 -11.87 -2.62
CA GLU A 171 48.38 -11.19 -3.78
C GLU A 171 47.56 -10.91 -5.07
N ASP A 172 47.52 -9.62 -5.41
CA ASP A 172 47.67 -8.97 -6.72
C ASP A 172 46.86 -9.45 -7.93
N LEU A 173 46.04 -8.53 -8.50
CA LEU A 173 45.90 -8.27 -9.95
C LEU A 173 44.64 -7.43 -10.24
N TRP A 174 44.79 -6.11 -10.40
CA TRP A 174 43.93 -5.25 -11.24
C TRP A 174 44.73 -4.00 -11.66
N GLU A 175 45.38 -4.06 -12.82
CA GLU A 175 45.50 -2.91 -13.73
C GLU A 175 44.22 -2.75 -14.55
#